data_AF-A0A8A4ZIG1-F1
#
_entry.id   AF-A0A8A4ZIG1-F1
#
_cell.length_a   1.000
_cell.length_b   1.000
_cell.length_c   1.000
_cell.angle_alpha   90.00
_cell.angle_beta   90.00
_cell.angle_gamma   90.00
#
_symmetry.space_group_name_H-M   'P 1'
#
loop_
_entity.id
_entity.type
_entity.pdbx_description
1 polymer ?
#
loop_
_entity_poly.entity_id
_entity_poly.type
_entity_poly.pdbx_seq_one_letter_code
_entity_poly.pdbx_strand_id
1 'polypeptide(L)'
;MPGSGSPVLAREPGSPRDRAASDRESLALELGRGGAGSPVRPEIRASWARSAAGGLQIEHLEVPVDGEFDDESPLMSAARPVLSALWSHLADEPVSVMLCDETGLVLSRECGDPAVLRSLDEVALAPGSTYSEAAVGTNGFGLALADDRLTLVAGDEHYSAQLMGYTCAGSPIHDLATGAVIGAISLTTWSSSGTGLLLAVAVQTSANIEAHVVSQGRTLPGDRRPRLTRFEVIERDAIALALERNPDSVADAANDLGISRATIFRRIKRYGIRPHTVVARHTEPT
;
A
#
# COMPACT_ATOMS: atom_id res chain seq x y z
N MET A 1 -36.93 -17.58 -15.20
CA MET A 1 -35.97 -17.30 -16.29
C MET A 1 -36.76 -17.08 -17.57
N PRO A 2 -36.35 -16.21 -18.51
CA PRO A 2 -35.24 -15.23 -18.52
C PRO A 2 -35.79 -13.78 -18.40
N GLY A 3 -35.08 -12.68 -18.17
CA GLY A 3 -33.68 -12.32 -18.42
C GLY A 3 -33.69 -11.00 -19.19
N SER A 4 -33.36 -9.87 -18.54
CA SER A 4 -33.09 -8.60 -19.22
C SER A 4 -31.78 -8.04 -18.71
N GLY A 5 -30.68 -8.59 -19.24
CA GLY A 5 -29.37 -7.98 -19.11
C GLY A 5 -29.38 -6.62 -19.79
N SER A 6 -28.85 -5.61 -19.11
CA SER A 6 -28.42 -4.39 -19.82
C SER A 6 -27.30 -4.79 -20.78
N PRO A 7 -27.31 -4.29 -22.03
CA PRO A 7 -26.32 -4.70 -23.01
C PRO A 7 -24.94 -4.18 -22.58
N VAL A 8 -23.97 -5.08 -22.48
CA VAL A 8 -22.56 -4.72 -22.59
C VAL A 8 -22.36 -4.25 -24.02
N LEU A 9 -22.44 -2.94 -24.23
CA LEU A 9 -22.13 -2.31 -25.52
C LEU A 9 -20.67 -2.61 -25.86
N ALA A 10 -20.44 -3.20 -27.03
CA ALA A 10 -19.12 -3.43 -27.57
C ALA A 10 -18.34 -2.10 -27.61
N ARG A 11 -17.10 -2.13 -27.12
CA ARG A 11 -16.20 -0.98 -27.02
C ARG A 11 -15.90 -0.43 -28.42
N GLU A 12 -16.26 0.82 -28.68
CA GLU A 12 -15.79 1.53 -29.87
C GLU A 12 -14.38 2.10 -29.63
N PRO A 13 -13.39 1.78 -30.49
CA PRO A 13 -12.07 2.39 -30.40
C PRO A 13 -12.17 3.91 -30.60
N GLY A 14 -11.65 4.68 -29.62
CA GLY A 14 -11.70 6.15 -29.65
C GLY A 14 -12.75 6.76 -28.71
N SER A 15 -13.10 6.08 -27.62
CA SER A 15 -13.99 6.62 -26.59
C SER A 15 -13.33 7.77 -25.80
N PRO A 16 -14.10 8.64 -25.12
CA PRO A 16 -13.53 9.68 -24.24
C PRO A 16 -12.56 9.15 -23.17
N ARG A 17 -12.71 7.89 -22.77
CA ARG A 17 -11.83 7.20 -21.82
C ARG A 17 -10.49 6.79 -22.45
N ASP A 18 -10.50 6.30 -23.69
CA ASP A 18 -9.27 5.95 -24.42
C ASP A 18 -8.44 7.20 -24.75
N ARG A 19 -9.10 8.35 -24.93
CA ARG A 19 -8.43 9.66 -25.04
C ARG A 19 -7.80 10.10 -23.71
N ALA A 20 -8.53 10.03 -22.61
CA ALA A 20 -8.00 10.38 -21.29
C ALA A 20 -6.79 9.52 -20.86
N ALA A 21 -6.76 8.24 -21.27
CA ALA A 21 -5.65 7.30 -21.09
C ALA A 21 -4.38 7.74 -21.83
N SER A 22 -4.51 7.91 -23.15
CA SER A 22 -3.44 8.33 -24.05
C SER A 22 -2.97 9.75 -23.73
N ASP A 23 -3.87 10.63 -23.28
CA ASP A 23 -3.56 11.97 -22.82
C ASP A 23 -2.81 11.93 -21.49
N ARG A 24 -3.06 10.99 -20.58
CA ARG A 24 -2.31 10.85 -19.31
C ARG A 24 -0.92 10.30 -19.52
N GLU A 25 -0.78 9.32 -20.39
CA GLU A 25 0.49 8.72 -20.77
C GLU A 25 1.33 9.74 -21.56
N SER A 26 0.71 10.47 -22.49
CA SER A 26 1.32 11.59 -23.22
C SER A 26 1.60 12.79 -22.32
N LEU A 27 0.76 13.12 -21.32
CA LEU A 27 0.97 14.21 -20.37
C LEU A 27 2.02 13.84 -19.32
N ALA A 28 2.13 12.57 -18.90
CA ALA A 28 3.24 12.08 -18.08
C ALA A 28 4.58 12.15 -18.85
N LEU A 29 4.55 11.87 -20.16
CA LEU A 29 5.70 12.00 -21.09
C LEU A 29 6.04 13.46 -21.48
N GLU A 30 5.04 14.31 -21.72
CA GLU A 30 5.16 15.72 -22.14
C GLU A 30 5.45 16.66 -20.98
N LEU A 31 4.91 16.39 -19.79
CA LEU A 31 5.26 17.17 -18.61
C LEU A 31 6.67 16.81 -18.06
N GLY A 32 7.31 15.76 -18.57
CA GLY A 32 8.77 15.59 -18.52
C GLY A 32 9.54 16.54 -19.46
N ARG A 33 8.84 17.29 -20.32
CA ARG A 33 9.38 18.21 -21.34
C ARG A 33 8.80 19.65 -21.29
N GLY A 34 7.98 19.99 -20.29
CA GLY A 34 7.60 21.37 -19.98
C GLY A 34 6.52 22.02 -20.89
N GLY A 35 5.33 21.41 -21.00
CA GLY A 35 4.14 21.99 -21.64
C GLY A 35 3.06 22.47 -20.64
N ALA A 36 2.33 23.53 -20.98
CA ALA A 36 1.52 24.37 -20.09
C ALA A 36 0.08 23.86 -19.82
N GLY A 37 -0.23 23.53 -18.56
CA GLY A 37 -1.59 23.25 -18.07
C GLY A 37 -1.56 22.79 -16.61
N SER A 38 -1.44 23.74 -15.67
CA SER A 38 -1.08 23.57 -14.25
C SER A 38 0.16 22.71 -14.01
N PRO A 39 1.21 23.20 -13.30
CA PRO A 39 2.38 22.38 -13.07
C PRO A 39 2.01 21.25 -12.10
N VAL A 40 1.74 20.04 -12.64
CA VAL A 40 1.64 18.81 -11.83
C VAL A 40 2.84 18.81 -10.89
N ARG A 41 2.55 18.63 -9.60
CA ARG A 41 3.54 18.78 -8.55
C ARG A 41 4.72 17.82 -8.80
N PRO A 42 5.97 18.24 -8.53
CA PRO A 42 7.15 17.43 -8.84
C PRO A 42 7.10 16.01 -8.25
N GLU A 43 6.56 15.87 -7.04
CA GLU A 43 6.39 14.58 -6.38
C GLU A 43 5.40 13.66 -7.10
N ILE A 44 4.28 14.19 -7.59
CA ILE A 44 3.28 13.43 -8.36
C ILE A 44 3.87 12.98 -9.69
N ARG A 45 4.60 13.88 -10.38
CA ARG A 45 5.32 13.54 -11.61
C ARG A 45 6.31 12.41 -11.41
N ALA A 46 7.12 12.47 -10.35
CA ALA A 46 8.10 11.43 -10.05
C ALA A 46 7.42 10.08 -9.78
N SER A 47 6.32 10.10 -9.03
CA SER A 47 5.50 8.93 -8.73
C SER A 47 4.86 8.32 -9.99
N TRP A 48 4.32 9.14 -10.89
CA TRP A 48 3.80 8.67 -12.18
C TRP A 48 4.89 8.01 -13.04
N ALA A 49 6.08 8.58 -13.08
CA ALA A 49 7.19 8.00 -13.83
C ALA A 49 7.59 6.62 -13.27
N ARG A 50 7.64 6.46 -11.93
CA ARG A 50 7.89 5.15 -11.30
C ARG A 50 6.76 4.15 -11.57
N SER A 51 5.51 4.59 -11.48
CA SER A 51 4.32 3.78 -11.75
C SER A 51 4.30 3.26 -13.20
N ALA A 52 4.59 4.14 -14.16
CA ALA A 52 4.68 3.79 -15.58
C ALA A 52 5.86 2.86 -15.88
N ALA A 53 7.02 3.08 -15.25
CA ALA A 53 8.17 2.18 -15.36
C ALA A 53 7.87 0.77 -14.80
N GLY A 54 6.94 0.67 -13.85
CA GLY A 54 6.42 -0.60 -13.33
C GLY A 54 5.41 -1.31 -14.25
N GLY A 55 5.02 -0.71 -15.37
CA GLY A 55 4.07 -1.29 -16.33
C GLY A 55 2.61 -1.20 -15.90
N LEU A 56 2.30 -0.40 -14.88
CA LEU A 56 0.94 -0.25 -14.37
C LEU A 56 0.03 0.41 -15.41
N GLN A 57 -1.18 -0.14 -15.55
CA GLN A 57 -2.19 0.35 -16.47
C GLN A 57 -3.03 1.44 -15.79
N ILE A 58 -3.41 2.47 -16.55
CA ILE A 58 -4.16 3.62 -16.02
C ILE A 58 -5.66 3.26 -15.89
N GLU A 59 -6.22 2.59 -16.88
CA GLU A 59 -7.66 2.31 -17.01
C GLU A 59 -8.09 1.04 -16.29
N HIS A 60 -7.13 0.13 -16.06
CA HIS A 60 -7.38 -1.16 -15.45
C HIS A 60 -6.57 -1.29 -14.18
N LEU A 61 -7.26 -1.10 -13.06
CA LEU A 61 -6.71 -1.32 -11.73
C LEU A 61 -6.82 -2.81 -11.39
N GLU A 62 -5.67 -3.46 -11.24
CA GLU A 62 -5.55 -4.81 -10.67
C GLU A 62 -4.86 -4.69 -9.32
N VAL A 63 -5.62 -4.94 -8.25
CA VAL A 63 -5.09 -4.85 -6.88
C VAL A 63 -4.73 -6.25 -6.38
N PRO A 64 -3.47 -6.50 -5.99
CA PRO A 64 -3.10 -7.74 -5.32
C PRO A 64 -3.85 -7.88 -4.00
N VAL A 65 -4.55 -9.01 -3.82
CA VAL A 65 -5.23 -9.38 -2.57
C VAL A 65 -4.52 -10.58 -1.98
N ASP A 66 -3.68 -10.34 -0.98
CA ASP A 66 -2.90 -11.37 -0.29
C ASP A 66 -3.71 -12.08 0.82
N GLY A 67 -4.82 -11.48 1.27
CA GLY A 67 -5.85 -12.09 2.13
C GLY A 67 -5.45 -12.38 3.58
N GLU A 68 -4.18 -12.65 3.86
CA GLU A 68 -3.65 -12.93 5.19
C GLU A 68 -2.78 -11.79 5.70
N PHE A 69 -3.09 -11.25 6.88
CA PHE A 69 -2.25 -10.29 7.61
C PHE A 69 -2.30 -10.56 9.11
N ASP A 70 -1.29 -10.06 9.82
CA ASP A 70 -1.19 -10.20 11.27
C ASP A 70 -1.90 -9.05 11.98
N ASP A 71 -3.15 -9.31 12.35
CA ASP A 71 -3.95 -8.37 13.13
C ASP A 71 -3.37 -8.12 14.53
N GLU A 72 -2.44 -8.96 15.01
CA GLU A 72 -1.75 -8.77 16.30
C GLU A 72 -0.31 -8.27 16.11
N SER A 73 0.04 -7.76 14.93
CA SER A 73 1.34 -7.14 14.68
C SER A 73 1.59 -5.98 15.67
N PRO A 74 2.86 -5.66 16.00
CA PRO A 74 3.18 -4.52 16.87
C PRO A 74 2.57 -3.20 16.37
N LEU A 75 2.57 -2.97 15.06
CA LEU A 75 1.95 -1.79 14.47
C LEU A 75 0.44 -1.78 14.71
N MET A 76 -0.27 -2.88 14.41
CA MET A 76 -1.72 -2.94 14.61
C MET A 76 -2.08 -2.81 16.09
N SER A 77 -1.35 -3.50 16.97
CA SER A 77 -1.52 -3.41 18.42
C SER A 77 -1.36 -1.98 18.94
N ALA A 78 -0.43 -1.20 18.39
CA ALA A 78 -0.24 0.21 18.73
C ALA A 78 -1.32 1.11 18.10
N ALA A 79 -1.73 0.81 16.87
CA ALA A 79 -2.66 1.64 16.10
C ALA A 79 -4.11 1.49 16.55
N ARG A 80 -4.55 0.28 16.90
CA ARG A 80 -5.94 -0.05 17.24
C ARG A 80 -6.60 0.93 18.24
N PRO A 81 -5.99 1.27 19.40
CA PRO A 81 -6.61 2.24 20.31
C PRO A 81 -6.70 3.66 19.72
N VAL A 82 -5.72 4.08 18.93
CA VAL A 82 -5.69 5.40 18.28
C VAL A 82 -6.78 5.48 17.20
N LEU A 83 -6.87 4.46 16.35
CA LEU A 83 -7.88 4.37 15.29
C LEU A 83 -9.29 4.31 15.87
N SER A 84 -9.51 3.51 16.92
CA SER A 84 -10.81 3.42 17.59
C SER A 84 -11.24 4.76 18.19
N ALA A 85 -10.33 5.48 18.85
CA ALA A 85 -10.61 6.79 19.41
C ALA A 85 -10.91 7.82 18.31
N LEU A 86 -10.11 7.86 17.24
CA LEU A 86 -10.35 8.74 16.10
C LEU A 86 -11.71 8.45 15.43
N TRP A 87 -12.01 7.17 15.21
CA TRP A 87 -13.23 6.76 14.54
C TRP A 87 -14.49 7.14 15.30
N SER A 88 -14.43 7.16 16.64
CA SER A 88 -15.55 7.62 17.48
C SER A 88 -15.97 9.08 17.21
N HIS A 89 -15.12 9.87 16.56
CA HIS A 89 -15.40 11.26 16.17
C HIS A 89 -15.69 11.45 14.69
N LEU A 90 -15.34 10.47 13.84
CA LEU A 90 -15.47 10.56 12.38
C LEU A 90 -16.56 9.63 11.80
N ALA A 91 -17.26 8.87 12.66
CA ALA A 91 -18.20 7.84 12.22
C ALA A 91 -19.32 8.34 11.29
N ASP A 92 -19.75 9.58 11.46
CA ASP A 92 -20.81 10.22 10.67
C ASP A 92 -20.28 11.11 9.53
N GLU A 93 -18.95 11.20 9.37
CA GLU A 93 -18.32 11.98 8.31
C GLU A 93 -18.08 11.11 7.06
N PRO A 94 -18.15 11.67 5.84
CA PRO A 94 -17.89 10.95 4.59
C PRO A 94 -16.37 10.78 4.36
N VAL A 95 -15.69 10.22 5.34
CA VAL A 95 -14.25 9.94 5.35
C VAL A 95 -14.03 8.49 5.80
N SER A 96 -13.04 7.86 5.19
CA SER A 96 -12.53 6.57 5.64
C SER A 96 -11.13 6.74 6.20
N VAL A 97 -10.82 6.00 7.26
CA VAL A 97 -9.51 5.99 7.91
C VAL A 97 -8.92 4.60 7.76
N MET A 98 -7.71 4.52 7.23
CA MET A 98 -7.08 3.23 6.90
C MET A 98 -5.63 3.19 7.34
N LEU A 99 -5.16 2.00 7.68
CA LEU A 99 -3.78 1.71 8.05
C LEU A 99 -3.20 0.66 7.09
N CYS A 100 -1.95 0.83 6.68
CA CYS A 100 -1.18 -0.21 6.01
C CYS A 100 0.18 -0.45 6.68
N ASP A 101 0.76 -1.62 6.45
CA ASP A 101 2.15 -1.93 6.83
C ASP A 101 3.18 -1.28 5.88
N GLU A 102 4.46 -1.49 6.14
CA GLU A 102 5.55 -0.90 5.36
C GLU A 102 5.60 -1.37 3.89
N THR A 103 4.88 -2.45 3.56
CA THR A 103 4.78 -2.99 2.20
C THR A 103 3.57 -2.45 1.45
N GLY A 104 2.74 -1.64 2.11
CA GLY A 104 1.48 -1.13 1.59
C GLY A 104 0.31 -2.10 1.73
N LEU A 105 0.46 -3.18 2.50
CA LEU A 105 -0.65 -4.10 2.79
C LEU A 105 -1.63 -3.42 3.74
N VAL A 106 -2.87 -3.22 3.30
CA VAL A 106 -3.92 -2.62 4.12
C VAL A 106 -4.27 -3.57 5.25
N LEU A 107 -4.18 -3.07 6.49
CA LEU A 107 -4.42 -3.84 7.71
C LEU A 107 -5.77 -3.49 8.35
N SER A 108 -6.22 -2.24 8.24
CA SER A 108 -7.51 -1.81 8.77
C SER A 108 -8.16 -0.75 7.88
N ARG A 109 -9.49 -0.71 7.95
CA ARG A 109 -10.33 0.28 7.28
C ARG A 109 -11.56 0.56 8.13
N GLU A 110 -11.66 1.79 8.63
CA GLU A 110 -12.83 2.32 9.30
C GLU A 110 -13.58 3.24 8.34
N CYS A 111 -14.87 2.96 8.11
CA CYS A 111 -15.71 3.73 7.19
C CYS A 111 -17.19 3.55 7.56
N GLY A 112 -17.89 4.66 7.79
CA GLY A 112 -19.27 4.70 8.28
C GLY A 112 -20.27 5.01 7.17
N ASP A 113 -19.83 5.74 6.15
CA ASP A 113 -20.63 6.04 4.96
C ASP A 113 -20.71 4.80 4.04
N PRO A 114 -21.92 4.22 3.83
CA PRO A 114 -22.06 3.03 3.00
C PRO A 114 -21.76 3.24 1.51
N ALA A 115 -21.88 4.47 1.01
CA ALA A 115 -21.55 4.80 -0.39
C ALA A 115 -20.03 4.91 -0.58
N VAL A 116 -19.32 5.53 0.37
CA VAL A 116 -17.85 5.50 0.42
C VAL A 116 -17.38 4.04 0.48
N LEU A 117 -17.91 3.25 1.42
CA LEU A 117 -17.51 1.85 1.62
C LEU A 117 -17.67 1.00 0.35
N ARG A 118 -18.85 1.06 -0.30
CA ARG A 118 -19.10 0.32 -1.56
C ARG A 118 -18.13 0.72 -2.65
N SER A 119 -17.82 2.00 -2.78
CA SER A 119 -16.89 2.44 -3.80
C SER A 119 -15.46 1.98 -3.51
N LEU A 120 -15.03 2.00 -2.25
CA LEU A 120 -13.74 1.45 -1.85
C LEU A 120 -13.65 -0.05 -2.13
N ASP A 121 -14.76 -0.79 -1.97
CA ASP A 121 -14.83 -2.21 -2.33
C ASP A 121 -14.69 -2.45 -3.84
N GLU A 122 -15.24 -1.58 -4.69
CA GLU A 122 -15.11 -1.67 -6.17
C GLU A 122 -13.66 -1.54 -6.65
N VAL A 123 -12.81 -0.89 -5.88
CA VAL A 123 -11.37 -0.77 -6.14
C VAL A 123 -10.53 -1.69 -5.25
N ALA A 124 -11.15 -2.62 -4.51
CA ALA A 124 -10.48 -3.51 -3.57
C ALA A 124 -9.60 -2.77 -2.53
N LEU A 125 -9.95 -1.54 -2.15
CA LEU A 125 -9.28 -0.82 -1.06
C LEU A 125 -9.83 -1.29 0.29
N ALA A 126 -9.42 -2.49 0.69
CA ALA A 126 -9.88 -3.18 1.89
C ALA A 126 -8.72 -3.94 2.57
N PRO A 127 -8.84 -4.28 3.87
CA PRO A 127 -7.85 -5.09 4.56
C PRO A 127 -7.50 -6.37 3.79
N GLY A 128 -6.20 -6.70 3.74
CA GLY A 128 -5.67 -7.82 2.96
C GLY A 128 -5.29 -7.48 1.51
N SER A 129 -5.50 -6.24 1.07
CA SER A 129 -5.13 -5.76 -0.27
C SER A 129 -3.88 -4.89 -0.23
N THR A 130 -3.05 -4.93 -1.28
CA THR A 130 -1.78 -4.20 -1.32
C THR A 130 -1.90 -2.91 -2.15
N TYR A 131 -1.63 -1.77 -1.51
CA TYR A 131 -1.76 -0.42 -2.05
C TYR A 131 -0.41 0.33 -2.15
N SER A 132 0.70 -0.39 -2.29
CA SER A 132 2.00 0.21 -2.57
C SER A 132 2.04 0.92 -3.92
N GLU A 133 2.97 1.85 -4.09
CA GLU A 133 3.17 2.54 -5.36
C GLU A 133 3.49 1.55 -6.50
N ALA A 134 4.27 0.50 -6.21
CA ALA A 134 4.60 -0.51 -7.20
C ALA A 134 3.41 -1.38 -7.62
N ALA A 135 2.37 -1.50 -6.79
CA ALA A 135 1.19 -2.32 -7.06
C ALA A 135 0.05 -1.53 -7.69
N VAL A 136 -0.23 -0.31 -7.20
CA VAL A 136 -1.43 0.47 -7.54
C VAL A 136 -1.08 1.83 -8.18
N GLY A 137 0.21 2.18 -8.21
CA GLY A 137 0.69 3.46 -8.69
C GLY A 137 0.46 4.56 -7.66
N THR A 138 0.52 5.81 -8.11
CA THR A 138 0.31 6.98 -7.26
C THR A 138 -1.05 6.95 -6.58
N ASN A 139 -1.02 6.78 -5.26
CA ASN A 139 -2.15 6.80 -4.35
C ASN A 139 -1.66 7.30 -2.97
N GLY A 140 -2.57 7.56 -2.03
CA GLY A 140 -2.23 8.11 -0.71
C GLY A 140 -1.21 7.28 0.07
N PHE A 141 -1.38 5.95 0.15
CA PHE A 141 -0.43 5.06 0.81
C PHE A 141 0.86 4.94 0.04
N GLY A 142 0.76 4.58 -1.25
CA GLY A 142 1.91 4.31 -2.11
C GLY A 142 2.88 5.47 -2.13
N LEU A 143 2.36 6.71 -2.27
CA LEU A 143 3.20 7.89 -2.27
C LEU A 143 3.79 8.15 -0.88
N ALA A 144 2.98 8.13 0.19
CA ALA A 144 3.48 8.38 1.55
C ALA A 144 4.63 7.44 1.95
N LEU A 145 4.52 6.16 1.60
CA LEU A 145 5.54 5.15 1.86
C LEU A 145 6.78 5.32 0.97
N ALA A 146 6.61 5.53 -0.33
CA ALA A 146 7.72 5.61 -1.28
C ALA A 146 8.59 6.86 -1.05
N ASP A 147 7.94 7.94 -0.67
CA ASP A 147 8.53 9.26 -0.59
C ASP A 147 8.84 9.71 0.86
N ASP A 148 8.53 8.84 1.83
CA ASP A 148 8.71 9.01 3.28
C ASP A 148 8.27 10.40 3.78
N ARG A 149 7.04 10.77 3.44
CA ARG A 149 6.51 12.10 3.74
C ARG A 149 4.99 12.14 3.83
N LEU A 150 4.48 13.18 4.48
CA LEU A 150 3.08 13.57 4.39
C LEU A 150 2.71 13.88 2.93
N THR A 151 1.60 13.32 2.47
CA THR A 151 1.13 13.46 1.10
C THR A 151 -0.35 13.80 1.06
N LEU A 152 -0.73 14.54 0.02
CA LEU A 152 -2.09 14.67 -0.46
C LEU A 152 -2.08 14.15 -1.89
N VAL A 153 -3.01 13.28 -2.27
CA VAL A 153 -3.23 12.87 -3.66
C VAL A 153 -4.70 13.08 -3.95
N ALA A 154 -5.02 14.00 -4.86
CA ALA A 154 -6.39 14.38 -5.15
C ALA A 154 -6.75 14.12 -6.61
N GLY A 155 -7.90 13.49 -6.83
CA GLY A 155 -8.51 13.38 -8.15
C GLY A 155 -7.58 12.82 -9.21
N ASP A 156 -7.31 13.65 -10.22
CA ASP A 156 -6.46 13.36 -11.35
C ASP A 156 -4.97 13.24 -11.02
N GLU A 157 -4.55 13.39 -9.76
CA GLU A 157 -3.20 13.05 -9.31
C GLU A 157 -3.02 11.54 -9.08
N HIS A 158 -4.10 10.78 -8.87
CA HIS A 158 -4.02 9.32 -8.76
C HIS A 158 -3.57 8.71 -10.08
N TYR A 159 -2.66 7.73 -10.04
CA TYR A 159 -2.19 7.11 -11.28
C TYR A 159 -3.34 6.38 -11.99
N SER A 160 -4.08 5.52 -11.27
CA SER A 160 -5.24 4.83 -11.82
C SER A 160 -6.46 5.74 -11.99
N ALA A 161 -7.14 5.60 -13.14
CA ALA A 161 -8.39 6.29 -13.42
C ALA A 161 -9.54 5.90 -12.49
N GLN A 162 -9.51 4.68 -11.96
CA GLN A 162 -10.55 4.19 -11.03
C GLN A 162 -10.47 4.87 -9.65
N LEU A 163 -9.34 5.49 -9.31
CA LEU A 163 -9.12 6.17 -8.03
C LEU A 163 -9.37 7.68 -8.09
N MET A 164 -9.64 8.25 -9.27
CA MET A 164 -9.79 9.71 -9.43
C MET A 164 -11.03 10.31 -8.73
N GLY A 165 -11.92 9.46 -8.21
CA GLY A 165 -13.02 9.95 -7.36
C GLY A 165 -12.54 10.46 -5.99
N TYR A 166 -11.33 10.09 -5.56
CA TYR A 166 -10.90 10.28 -4.19
C TYR A 166 -9.95 11.45 -3.99
N THR A 167 -9.93 11.94 -2.76
CA THR A 167 -8.85 12.73 -2.17
C THR A 167 -8.30 11.96 -0.98
N CYS A 168 -6.99 11.68 -1.00
CA CYS A 168 -6.30 10.88 -0.01
C CYS A 168 -5.22 11.72 0.69
N ALA A 169 -5.24 11.79 2.02
CA ALA A 169 -4.12 12.30 2.81
C ALA A 169 -3.38 11.15 3.48
N GLY A 170 -2.14 10.90 3.06
CA GLY A 170 -1.29 9.83 3.58
C GLY A 170 -0.18 10.36 4.47
N SER A 171 0.06 9.74 5.62
CA SER A 171 1.24 10.02 6.46
C SER A 171 1.97 8.72 6.79
N PRO A 172 3.30 8.64 6.59
CA PRO A 172 4.08 7.51 7.07
C PRO A 172 4.07 7.46 8.60
N ILE A 173 4.32 6.27 9.12
CA ILE A 173 4.46 5.94 10.53
C ILE A 173 5.85 5.33 10.69
N HIS A 174 6.62 5.84 11.64
CA HIS A 174 8.00 5.44 11.86
C HIS A 174 8.18 4.68 13.17
N ASP A 175 9.11 3.73 13.17
CA ASP A 175 9.73 3.30 14.41
C ASP A 175 10.70 4.40 14.88
N LEU A 176 10.31 5.14 15.93
CA LEU A 176 11.11 6.25 16.46
C LEU A 176 12.48 5.82 17.02
N ALA A 177 12.71 4.53 17.28
CA ALA A 177 14.01 4.04 17.70
C ALA A 177 14.98 3.86 16.53
N THR A 178 14.48 3.49 15.35
CA THR A 178 15.29 3.15 14.18
C THR A 178 15.19 4.18 13.04
N GLY A 179 14.16 5.01 13.04
CA GLY A 179 13.80 5.92 11.95
C GLY A 179 13.18 5.21 10.74
N ALA A 180 12.96 3.90 10.79
CA ALA A 180 12.40 3.16 9.67
C ALA A 180 10.90 3.39 9.55
N VAL A 181 10.39 3.54 8.32
CA VAL A 181 8.95 3.49 8.03
C VAL A 181 8.44 2.07 8.30
N ILE A 182 7.46 1.96 9.19
CA ILE A 182 6.83 0.70 9.58
C ILE A 182 5.39 0.57 9.05
N GLY A 183 4.85 1.63 8.47
CA GLY A 183 3.53 1.65 7.85
C GLY A 183 3.10 3.05 7.49
N ALA A 184 1.83 3.22 7.14
CA ALA A 184 1.25 4.53 6.89
C ALA A 184 -0.23 4.56 7.26
N ILE A 185 -0.71 5.75 7.63
CA ILE A 185 -2.13 6.07 7.73
C ILE A 185 -2.58 6.78 6.45
N SER A 186 -3.79 6.49 5.97
CA SER A 186 -4.44 7.26 4.91
C SER A 186 -5.86 7.61 5.31
N LEU A 187 -6.24 8.87 5.10
CA LEU A 187 -7.63 9.31 5.16
C LEU A 187 -8.12 9.56 3.75
N THR A 188 -9.21 8.88 3.37
CA THR A 188 -9.75 8.92 2.01
C THR A 188 -11.20 9.44 2.02
N THR A 189 -11.48 10.46 1.22
CA THR A 189 -12.80 11.10 1.10
C THR A 189 -13.11 11.47 -0.36
N TRP A 190 -14.38 11.76 -0.64
CA TRP A 190 -14.84 12.37 -1.89
C TRP A 190 -14.59 13.89 -1.95
N SER A 191 -14.45 14.53 -0.79
CA SER A 191 -14.34 15.99 -0.71
C SER A 191 -12.99 16.47 -1.20
N SER A 192 -13.00 17.45 -2.11
CA SER A 192 -11.83 18.25 -2.47
C SER A 192 -11.66 19.51 -1.61
N SER A 193 -12.55 19.71 -0.63
CA SER A 193 -12.52 20.81 0.34
C SER A 193 -12.02 20.34 1.70
N GLY A 194 -11.41 21.25 2.48
CA GLY A 194 -10.96 20.94 3.85
C GLY A 194 -9.68 20.09 3.92
N THR A 195 -8.88 20.03 2.85
CA THR A 195 -7.68 19.19 2.74
C THR A 195 -6.62 19.49 3.81
N GLY A 196 -6.54 20.72 4.30
CA GLY A 196 -5.65 21.09 5.42
C GLY A 196 -6.01 20.38 6.74
N LEU A 197 -7.30 20.20 7.03
CA LEU A 197 -7.75 19.44 8.20
C LEU A 197 -7.48 17.95 8.01
N LEU A 198 -7.74 17.42 6.81
CA LEU A 198 -7.47 16.02 6.46
C LEU A 198 -5.99 15.67 6.69
N LEU A 199 -5.08 16.53 6.23
CA LEU A 199 -3.63 16.42 6.44
C LEU A 199 -3.26 16.51 7.93
N ALA A 200 -3.85 17.45 8.68
CA ALA A 200 -3.59 17.60 10.10
C ALA A 200 -4.00 16.35 10.89
N VAL A 201 -5.15 15.76 10.56
CA VAL A 201 -5.59 14.50 11.15
C VAL A 201 -4.63 13.36 10.79
N ALA A 202 -4.20 13.25 9.54
CA ALA A 202 -3.23 12.23 9.12
C ALA A 202 -1.93 12.30 9.94
N VAL A 203 -1.33 13.48 10.06
CA VAL A 203 -0.09 13.70 10.83
C VAL A 203 -0.29 13.43 12.32
N GLN A 204 -1.40 13.90 12.90
CA GLN A 204 -1.63 13.69 14.32
C GLN A 204 -1.88 12.22 14.63
N THR A 205 -2.58 11.50 13.74
CA THR A 205 -2.83 10.08 13.89
C THR A 205 -1.54 9.28 13.77
N SER A 206 -0.69 9.53 12.77
CA SER A 206 0.60 8.84 12.64
C SER A 206 1.47 9.08 13.88
N ALA A 207 1.65 10.33 14.31
CA ALA A 207 2.42 10.66 15.52
C ALA A 207 1.87 9.99 16.79
N ASN A 208 0.55 9.90 16.93
CA ASN A 208 -0.08 9.20 18.06
C ASN A 208 0.21 7.70 18.00
N ILE A 209 0.18 7.08 16.82
CA ILE A 209 0.53 5.66 16.64
C ILE A 209 2.01 5.43 16.98
N GLU A 210 2.91 6.28 16.49
CA GLU A 210 4.35 6.21 16.79
C GLU A 210 4.63 6.27 18.31
N ALA A 211 3.93 7.18 19.02
CA ALA A 211 4.03 7.27 20.47
C ALA A 211 3.54 5.97 21.17
N HIS A 212 2.48 5.35 20.66
CA HIS A 212 1.99 4.07 21.18
C HIS A 212 2.99 2.94 20.91
N VAL A 213 3.60 2.87 19.73
CA VAL A 213 4.65 1.89 19.39
C VAL A 213 5.80 1.98 20.41
N VAL A 214 6.27 3.19 20.71
CA VAL A 214 7.31 3.41 21.73
C VAL A 214 6.84 2.99 23.13
N SER A 215 5.60 3.33 23.52
CA SER A 215 5.07 2.99 24.84
C SER A 215 4.96 1.47 25.05
N GLN A 216 4.61 0.73 23.99
CA GLN A 216 4.54 -0.73 24.02
C GLN A 216 5.94 -1.35 24.12
N GLY A 217 6.94 -0.76 23.43
CA GLY A 217 8.36 -1.11 23.55
C GLY A 217 9.01 -0.74 24.89
N ARG A 218 8.35 0.07 25.73
CA ARG A 218 8.82 0.51 27.07
C ARG A 218 8.36 -0.36 28.23
N THR A 219 7.70 -1.50 27.96
CA THR A 219 7.62 -2.55 29.00
C THR A 219 9.04 -3.04 29.34
N LEU A 220 9.37 -3.08 30.64
CA LEU A 220 10.71 -3.18 31.25
C LEU A 220 11.77 -3.99 30.45
N PRO A 221 13.05 -3.55 30.47
CA PRO A 221 14.11 -4.13 29.65
C PRO A 221 14.38 -5.60 30.01
N GLY A 222 14.02 -6.49 29.10
CA GLY A 222 14.24 -7.92 29.20
C GLY A 222 13.77 -8.65 27.94
N ASP A 223 14.64 -8.72 26.94
CA ASP A 223 14.71 -9.81 25.95
C ASP A 223 13.42 -10.15 25.17
N ARG A 224 13.19 -9.48 24.03
CA ARG A 224 12.30 -10.03 22.99
C ARG A 224 12.80 -9.75 21.57
N ARG A 225 13.58 -10.69 21.02
CA ARG A 225 13.22 -11.17 19.67
C ARG A 225 11.81 -11.76 19.78
N PRO A 226 10.89 -11.53 18.83
CA PRO A 226 9.56 -12.13 18.90
C PRO A 226 9.70 -13.64 19.09
N ARG A 227 9.16 -14.17 20.20
CA ARG A 227 9.10 -15.63 20.42
C ARG A 227 8.07 -16.18 19.43
N LEU A 228 8.56 -16.78 18.35
CA LEU A 228 7.73 -17.46 17.37
C LEU A 228 6.85 -18.49 18.07
N THR A 229 5.56 -18.49 17.74
CA THR A 229 4.61 -19.54 18.12
C THR A 229 5.05 -20.88 17.51
N ARG A 230 4.49 -22.00 18.00
CA ARG A 230 4.82 -23.33 17.44
C ARG A 230 4.52 -23.44 15.95
N PHE A 231 3.46 -22.78 15.48
CA PHE A 231 3.12 -22.73 14.06
C PHE A 231 4.11 -21.89 13.26
N GLU A 232 4.50 -20.71 13.77
CA GLU A 232 5.50 -19.87 13.11
C GLU A 232 6.90 -20.52 13.08
N VAL A 233 7.25 -21.36 14.07
CA VAL A 233 8.49 -22.15 14.02
C VAL A 233 8.46 -23.14 12.86
N ILE A 234 7.36 -23.89 12.72
CA ILE A 234 7.17 -24.85 11.62
C ILE A 234 7.23 -24.12 10.27
N GLU A 235 6.57 -22.98 10.18
CA GLU A 235 6.54 -22.19 8.96
C GLU A 235 7.90 -21.57 8.61
N ARG A 236 8.61 -21.03 9.60
CA ARG A 236 9.99 -20.56 9.42
C ARG A 236 10.87 -21.68 8.91
N ASP A 237 10.77 -22.87 9.49
CA ASP A 237 11.61 -24.01 9.11
C ASP A 237 11.27 -24.49 7.69
N ALA A 238 10.00 -24.45 7.29
CA ALA A 238 9.57 -24.74 5.92
C ALA A 238 10.13 -23.72 4.91
N ILE A 239 10.12 -22.42 5.25
CA ILE A 239 10.67 -21.35 4.40
C ILE A 239 12.19 -21.45 4.30
N ALA A 240 12.88 -21.69 5.41
CA ALA A 240 14.32 -21.90 5.42
C ALA A 240 14.71 -23.06 4.49
N LEU A 241 13.99 -24.18 4.59
CA LEU A 241 14.22 -25.35 3.73
C LEU A 241 13.94 -25.07 2.25
N ALA A 242 12.87 -24.33 1.92
CA ALA A 242 12.56 -23.96 0.54
C ALA A 242 13.63 -23.04 -0.07
N LEU A 243 14.19 -22.13 0.73
CA LEU A 243 15.31 -21.27 0.31
C LEU A 243 16.61 -22.06 0.14
N GLU A 244 16.85 -23.07 0.96
CA GLU A 244 17.99 -23.98 0.79
C GLU A 244 17.89 -24.80 -0.50
N ARG A 245 16.67 -25.18 -0.92
CA ARG A 245 16.43 -25.89 -2.18
C ARG A 245 16.54 -24.99 -3.41
N ASN A 246 16.28 -23.70 -3.26
CA ASN A 246 16.27 -22.71 -4.33
C ASN A 246 17.22 -21.54 -4.01
N PRO A 247 18.54 -21.80 -3.90
CA PRO A 247 19.51 -20.81 -3.41
C PRO A 247 19.62 -19.56 -4.29
N ASP A 248 19.30 -19.69 -5.58
CA ASP A 248 19.42 -18.61 -6.58
C ASP A 248 18.12 -17.82 -6.77
N SER A 249 17.00 -18.26 -6.18
CA SER A 249 15.68 -17.72 -6.49
C SER A 249 14.68 -17.89 -5.34
N VAL A 250 14.43 -16.78 -4.63
CA VAL A 250 13.35 -16.69 -3.63
C VAL A 250 11.97 -16.90 -4.28
N ALA A 251 11.84 -16.62 -5.58
CA ALA A 251 10.59 -16.82 -6.31
C ALA A 251 10.26 -18.30 -6.49
N ASP A 252 11.27 -19.13 -6.77
CA ASP A 252 11.09 -20.57 -6.90
C ASP A 252 10.83 -21.20 -5.52
N ALA A 253 11.48 -20.69 -4.46
CA ALA A 253 11.13 -21.05 -3.09
C ALA A 253 9.66 -20.70 -2.73
N ALA A 254 9.12 -19.60 -3.25
CA ALA A 254 7.71 -19.24 -3.07
C ALA A 254 6.77 -20.24 -3.75
N ASN A 255 7.10 -20.61 -5.00
CA ASN A 255 6.34 -21.59 -5.78
C ASN A 255 6.35 -22.97 -5.11
N ASP A 256 7.50 -23.43 -4.59
CA ASP A 256 7.64 -24.69 -3.87
C ASP A 256 6.73 -24.79 -2.64
N LEU A 257 6.48 -23.65 -1.99
CA LEU A 257 5.62 -23.54 -0.82
C LEU A 257 4.15 -23.25 -1.17
N GLY A 258 3.84 -23.00 -2.44
CA GLY A 258 2.50 -22.61 -2.88
C GLY A 258 2.03 -21.25 -2.35
N ILE A 259 2.95 -20.34 -2.05
CA ILE A 259 2.64 -18.99 -1.52
C ILE A 259 3.11 -17.89 -2.48
N SER A 260 2.52 -16.70 -2.37
CA SER A 260 2.91 -15.56 -3.22
C SER A 260 4.36 -15.13 -2.94
N ARG A 261 5.02 -14.56 -3.95
CA ARG A 261 6.35 -13.96 -3.79
C ARG A 261 6.36 -12.91 -2.67
N ALA A 262 5.33 -12.06 -2.62
CA ALA A 262 5.16 -11.08 -1.54
C ALA A 262 5.08 -11.76 -0.16
N THR A 263 4.32 -12.85 -0.06
CA THR A 263 4.17 -13.61 1.19
C THR A 263 5.49 -14.22 1.67
N ILE A 264 6.28 -14.84 0.79
CA ILE A 264 7.57 -15.41 1.21
C ILE A 264 8.55 -14.31 1.65
N PHE A 265 8.62 -13.17 0.95
CA PHE A 265 9.47 -12.05 1.34
C PHE A 265 9.07 -11.47 2.70
N ARG A 266 7.77 -11.32 2.94
CA ARG A 266 7.21 -10.87 4.22
C ARG A 266 7.58 -11.84 5.35
N ARG A 267 7.41 -13.15 5.14
CA ARG A 267 7.74 -14.18 6.15
C ARG A 267 9.25 -14.31 6.40
N ILE A 268 10.09 -14.16 5.38
CA ILE A 268 11.56 -14.09 5.52
C ILE A 268 11.95 -12.93 6.46
N LYS A 269 11.39 -11.74 6.22
CA LYS A 269 11.64 -10.55 7.06
C LYS A 269 11.10 -10.75 8.48
N ARG A 270 9.83 -11.19 8.61
CA ARG A 270 9.14 -11.43 9.89
C ARG A 270 9.86 -12.44 10.79
N TYR A 271 10.33 -13.54 10.20
CA TYR A 271 10.99 -14.62 10.95
C TYR A 271 12.51 -14.45 11.08
N GLY A 272 13.06 -13.39 10.51
CA GLY A 272 14.50 -13.12 10.53
C GLY A 272 15.32 -14.21 9.82
N ILE A 273 14.74 -14.84 8.79
CA ILE A 273 15.42 -15.87 8.00
C ILE A 273 16.46 -15.16 7.13
N ARG A 274 17.71 -15.61 7.20
CA ARG A 274 18.78 -15.09 6.35
C ARG A 274 18.94 -16.05 5.17
N PRO A 275 18.51 -15.68 3.95
CA PRO A 275 18.84 -16.49 2.78
C PRO A 275 20.36 -16.55 2.63
N HIS A 276 20.90 -17.75 2.48
CA HIS A 276 22.32 -17.93 2.21
C HIS A 276 22.59 -17.53 0.76
N THR A 277 22.88 -16.25 0.51
CA THR A 277 23.37 -15.82 -0.80
C THR A 277 24.80 -16.33 -0.98
N VAL A 278 24.97 -17.36 -1.81
CA VAL A 278 26.29 -17.67 -2.36
C VAL A 278 26.58 -16.59 -3.40
N VAL A 279 27.44 -15.64 -3.03
CA VAL A 279 28.07 -14.74 -3.99
C VAL A 279 28.83 -15.61 -4.99
N ALA A 280 28.29 -15.78 -6.20
CA ALA A 280 28.99 -16.42 -7.30
C ALA A 280 30.30 -15.65 -7.55
N ARG A 281 31.42 -16.26 -7.15
CA ARG A 281 32.75 -15.81 -7.55
C ARG A 281 32.92 -16.08 -9.04
N HIS A 282 33.39 -15.07 -9.76
CA HIS A 282 33.89 -15.16 -11.12
C HIS A 282 34.74 -16.42 -11.37
N THR A 283 34.52 -17.05 -12.52
CA THR A 283 35.58 -17.68 -13.31
C THR A 283 35.23 -17.51 -14.78
N GLU A 284 35.90 -16.55 -15.45
CA GLU A 284 36.33 -16.81 -16.84
C GLU A 284 37.31 -17.99 -16.80
N PRO A 285 37.39 -18.77 -17.89
CA PRO A 285 38.68 -18.80 -18.57
C PRO A 285 38.61 -18.91 -20.11
N THR A 286 39.53 -18.15 -20.71
CA THR A 286 40.34 -18.37 -21.95
C THR A 286 39.67 -18.74 -23.25
#